data_AF-A0A6G3X3W3-F1
#
_entry.id   AF-A0A6G3X3W3-F1
#
_cell.length_a   1.000
_cell.length_b   1.000
_cell.length_c   1.000
_cell.angle_alpha   90.00
_cell.angle_beta   90.00
_cell.angle_gamma   90.00
#
_symmetry.space_group_name_H-M   'P 1'
#
loop_
_entity.id
_entity.type
_entity.pdbx_description
1 polymer ?
#
loop_
_entity_poly.entity_id
_entity_poly.type
_entity_poly.pdbx_seq_one_letter_code
_entity_poly.pdbx_strand_id
1 'polypeptide(L)' 'EGMTLIIGTEALPPEVVRAWADRHRLFNAYGPTEAVVNSATWEVPAAWTGGPVPIGPPDVNKRAYVLDSALRPVAPGVL' A
#
# COMPACT_ATOMS: atom_id res chain seq x y z
N GLU A 1 -7.76 10.51 -21.77
CA GLU A 1 -8.01 10.90 -20.37
C GLU A 1 -7.58 9.76 -19.47
N GLY A 2 -6.93 10.04 -18.34
CA GLY A 2 -6.49 9.02 -17.39
C GLY A 2 -7.57 8.70 -16.36
N MET A 3 -7.67 7.44 -15.95
CA MET A 3 -8.54 7.01 -14.84
C MET A 3 -7.78 7.03 -13.51
N THR A 4 -8.52 6.97 -12.41
CA THR A 4 -7.99 6.63 -11.09
C THR A 4 -8.31 5.18 -10.79
N LEU A 5 -7.27 4.38 -10.53
CA LEU A 5 -7.36 2.95 -10.25
C LEU A 5 -6.96 2.71 -8.80
N ILE A 6 -7.80 2.01 -8.05
CA ILE A 6 -7.51 1.58 -6.68
C ILE A 6 -7.50 0.06 -6.68
N ILE A 7 -6.37 -0.53 -6.28
CA ILE A 7 -6.16 -1.98 -6.23
C ILE A 7 -5.86 -2.35 -4.78
N GLY A 8 -6.45 -3.44 -4.30
CA GLY A 8 -6.22 -3.94 -2.95
C GLY A 8 -6.51 -5.44 -2.85
N THR A 9 -6.70 -5.91 -1.62
CA THR A 9 -6.94 -7.33 -1.24
C THR A 9 -5.72 -8.22 -1.33
N GLU A 10 -4.97 -8.15 -2.43
CA GLU A 10 -3.74 -8.91 -2.65
C GLU A 10 -2.53 -7.97 -2.83
N ALA A 11 -1.33 -8.52 -2.68
CA ALA A 11 -0.11 -7.75 -2.90
C ALA A 11 -0.08 -7.24 -4.35
N LEU A 12 0.01 -5.91 -4.54
CA LEU A 12 0.02 -5.31 -5.87
C LEU A 12 1.28 -5.72 -6.64
N PRO A 13 1.16 -6.44 -7.77
CA PRO A 13 2.33 -6.89 -8.51
C PRO A 13 3.00 -5.73 -9.27
N PRO A 14 4.34 -5.62 -9.29
CA PRO A 14 5.05 -4.54 -9.99
C PRO A 14 4.75 -4.43 -11.49
N GLU A 15 4.38 -5.53 -12.15
CA GLU A 15 3.97 -5.53 -13.56
C GLU A 15 2.66 -4.77 -13.81
N VAL A 16 1.75 -4.74 -12.83
CA VAL A 16 0.53 -3.94 -12.91
C VAL A 16 0.89 -2.45 -12.84
N VAL A 17 1.84 -2.09 -11.96
CA VAL A 17 2.34 -0.71 -11.90
C VAL A 17 2.93 -0.29 -13.24
N ARG A 18 3.82 -1.10 -13.82
CA ARG A 18 4.44 -0.82 -15.14
C ARG A 18 3.43 -0.71 -16.27
N ALA A 19 2.36 -1.49 -16.23
CA ALA A 19 1.36 -1.49 -17.29
C ALA A 19 0.44 -0.25 -17.25
N TRP A 20 0.16 0.29 -16.06
CA TRP A 20 -0.94 1.26 -15.89
C TRP A 20 -0.53 2.62 -15.33
N ALA A 21 0.54 2.72 -14.53
CA ALA A 21 0.86 3.94 -13.77
C ALA A 21 1.35 5.13 -14.63
N ASP A 22 1.85 4.87 -15.85
CA ASP A 22 2.26 5.94 -16.78
C ASP A 22 1.07 6.70 -17.39
N ARG A 23 -0.12 6.08 -17.41
CA ARG A 23 -1.32 6.62 -18.08
C ARG A 23 -2.47 6.90 -17.11
N HIS A 24 -2.38 6.40 -15.89
CA HIS A 24 -3.43 6.43 -14.88
C HIS A 24 -2.84 6.69 -13.51
N ARG A 25 -3.65 7.26 -12.61
CA ARG A 25 -3.28 7.36 -11.20
C ARG A 25 -3.56 6.01 -10.55
N LEU A 26 -2.53 5.39 -10.01
CA LEU A 26 -2.63 4.06 -9.42
C LEU A 26 -2.44 4.14 -7.91
N PHE A 27 -3.37 3.53 -7.18
CA PHE A 27 -3.33 3.44 -5.73
C PHE A 27 -3.25 1.97 -5.29
N ASN A 28 -2.31 1.68 -4.40
CA ASN A 28 -2.30 0.43 -3.65
C ASN A 28 -3.03 0.66 -2.32
N ALA A 29 -4.06 -0.14 -2.04
CA ALA A 29 -4.88 -0.03 -0.86
C ALA A 29 -4.83 -1.33 -0.05
N TYR A 30 -4.68 -1.20 1.26
CA TYR A 30 -4.67 -2.31 2.19
C TYR A 30 -5.63 -2.05 3.33
N GLY A 31 -6.47 -3.01 3.65
CA GLY A 31 -7.21 -3.04 4.90
C GLY A 31 -7.94 -4.36 5.10
N PRO A 32 -7.99 -4.87 6.34
CA PRO A 32 -8.89 -5.96 6.69
C PRO A 32 -10.33 -5.46 6.87
N THR A 33 -11.30 -6.35 6.76
CA THR A 33 -12.73 -6.05 6.97
C THR A 33 -12.97 -5.41 8.34
N GLU A 34 -12.30 -5.92 9.38
CA GLU A 34 -12.38 -5.48 10.77
C GLU A 34 -11.96 -4.02 10.98
N ALA A 35 -11.16 -3.47 10.06
CA ALA A 35 -10.69 -2.08 10.10
C ALA A 35 -11.40 -1.17 9.07
N VAL A 36 -12.57 -1.60 8.58
CA VAL A 36 -13.47 -0.86 7.70
C VAL A 36 -12.85 -0.59 6.33
N VAL A 37 -12.83 -1.64 5.50
CA VAL A 37 -12.43 -1.64 4.08
C VAL A 37 -10.92 -1.40 3.87
N ASN A 38 -10.45 -0.15 3.99
CA ASN A 38 -9.04 0.21 3.75
C ASN A 38 -8.47 0.89 4.99
N SER A 39 -7.25 0.57 5.38
CA SER A 39 -6.51 1.20 6.49
C SER A 39 -5.28 1.98 6.06
N ALA A 40 -4.75 1.71 4.88
CA ALA A 40 -3.67 2.43 4.24
C ALA A 40 -3.95 2.51 2.73
N THR A 41 -3.77 3.68 2.15
CA THR A 41 -3.94 3.93 0.72
C THR A 41 -2.77 4.76 0.20
N TRP A 42 -2.06 4.24 -0.80
CA TRP A 42 -0.83 4.86 -1.29
C TRP A 42 -0.86 5.06 -2.80
N GLU A 43 -0.64 6.30 -3.24
CA GLU A 43 -0.43 6.61 -4.67
C GLU A 43 0.94 6.07 -5.10
N VAL A 44 0.94 5.09 -5.98
CA VAL A 44 2.14 4.42 -6.47
C VAL A 44 2.80 5.32 -7.52
N PRO A 45 4.07 5.73 -7.34
CA PRO A 45 4.77 6.52 -8.35
C PRO A 45 4.91 5.74 -9.65
N ALA A 46 4.69 6.39 -10.80
CA ALA A 46 4.87 5.76 -12.11
C ALA A 46 6.29 5.20 -12.33
N ALA A 47 7.30 5.85 -11.74
CA ALA A 47 8.70 5.41 -11.77
C ALA A 47 9.03 4.27 -10.81
N TRP A 48 8.05 3.68 -10.11
CA TRP A 48 8.27 2.59 -9.17
C TRP A 48 8.75 1.34 -9.92
N THR A 49 10.01 0.97 -9.67
CA THR A 49 10.71 -0.10 -10.40
C THR A 49 11.30 -1.19 -9.49
N GLY A 50 11.19 -1.05 -8.16
CA GLY A 50 11.83 -1.94 -7.19
C GLY A 50 10.86 -2.73 -6.32
N GLY A 51 11.24 -3.95 -5.92
CA GLY A 51 10.66 -4.72 -4.81
C GLY A 51 9.13 -4.90 -4.78
N PRO A 52 8.61 -5.45 -3.66
CA PRO A 52 7.17 -5.45 -3.38
C PRO A 52 6.63 -4.01 -3.30
N VAL A 53 5.44 -3.76 -3.84
CA VAL A 53 4.81 -2.42 -3.78
C VAL A 53 4.31 -2.16 -2.35
N PRO A 54 4.76 -1.09 -1.68
CA PRO A 54 4.30 -0.75 -0.33
C PRO A 54 2.79 -0.47 -0.27
N ILE A 55 2.17 -0.78 0.87
CA ILE A 55 0.81 -0.34 1.20
C ILE A 55 0.74 1.14 1.61
N GLY A 56 1.90 1.74 1.89
CA GLY A 56 2.09 3.14 2.30
C GLY A 56 1.66 3.45 3.73
N PRO A 57 1.47 4.75 4.05
CA PRO A 57 1.15 5.20 5.40
C PRO A 57 -0.32 4.89 5.77
N PRO A 58 -0.67 4.86 7.08
CA PRO A 58 -2.05 4.75 7.51
C PRO A 58 -2.91 5.91 6.99
N ASP A 59 -4.18 5.62 6.68
CA ASP A 59 -5.16 6.64 6.32
C ASP A 59 -5.41 7.62 7.48
N VAL A 60 -5.99 8.77 7.17
CA VAL A 60 -6.34 9.80 8.16
C VAL A 60 -7.18 9.19 9.30
N ASN A 61 -6.85 9.55 10.54
CA ASN A 61 -7.46 9.02 11.77
C ASN A 61 -7.27 7.52 12.02
N LYS A 62 -6.39 6.84 11.27
CA LYS A 62 -5.97 5.45 11.51
C LYS A 62 -4.52 5.39 11.98
N ARG A 63 -4.14 4.24 12.54
CA ARG A 63 -2.78 3.94 12.99
C ARG A 63 -2.42 2.51 12.61
N ALA A 64 -1.17 2.29 12.26
CA ALA A 64 -0.60 0.97 12.07
C ALA A 64 0.66 0.83 12.93
N TYR A 65 0.87 -0.36 13.49
CA TYR A 65 2.03 -0.68 14.29
C TYR A 65 2.62 -2.00 13.82
N VAL A 66 3.95 -2.06 13.70
CA VAL A 66 4.69 -3.32 13.54
C VAL A 66 5.29 -3.66 14.90
N LEU A 67 4.88 -4.78 15.47
CA LEU A 67 5.19 -5.16 16.84
C LEU A 67 5.96 -6.49 16.88
N ASP A 68 6.82 -6.65 17.88
CA ASP A 68 7.42 -7.94 18.21
C ASP A 68 6.43 -8.87 18.96
N SER A 69 6.88 -10.08 19.30
CA SER A 69 6.06 -11.07 20.04
C SER A 69 5.69 -10.64 21.46
N ALA A 70 6.32 -9.60 22.00
CA ALA A 70 6.02 -8.99 23.30
C ALA A 70 5.19 -7.69 23.17
N LEU A 71 4.61 -7.42 21.99
CA LEU A 71 3.79 -6.27 21.66
C LEU A 71 4.52 -4.91 21.74
N ARG A 72 5.83 -4.89 21.47
CA ARG A 72 6.63 -3.66 21.46
C ARG A 72 6.91 -3.22 20.03
N PRO A 73 6.88 -1.91 19.72
CA PRO A 73 7.25 -1.41 18.39
C PRO A 73 8.67 -1.82 18.00
N VAL A 74 8.82 -2.35 16.78
CA VAL A 74 10.15 -2.69 16.23
C VAL A 74 10.78 -1.49 15.52
N ALA A 75 12.11 -1.51 15.37
CA ALA A 75 12.82 -0.52 14.56
C ALA A 75 12.45 -0.68 13.07
N PRO A 76 12.48 0.41 12.27
CA PRO A 76 12.23 0.32 10.83
C PRO A 76 13.15 -0.69 10.13
N GLY A 77 12.58 -1.54 9.27
CA GLY A 77 13.31 -2.48 8.43
C GLY A 77 13.63 -3.85 9.06
N VAL A 78 13.16 -4.12 10.29
CA VAL A 78 13.25 -5.46 10.90
C VAL A 78 12.33 -6.44 10.15
N LEU A 79 12.85 -7.63 9.84
CA LEU A 79 12.14 -8.77 9.22
C LEU A 79 11.81 -9.85 10.25
#